data_AF-A0A9P7AK83-F1
#
_entry.id   AF-A0A9P7AK83-F1
#
_cell.length_a   1.000
_cell.length_b   1.000
_cell.length_c   1.000
_cell.angle_alpha   90.00
_cell.angle_beta   90.00
_cell.angle_gamma   90.00
#
_symmetry.space_group_name_H-M   'P 1'
#
loop_
_entity.id
_entity.type
_entity.pdbx_description
1 polymer ?
#
loop_
_entity_poly.entity_id
_entity_poly.type
_entity_poly.pdbx_seq_one_letter_code
_entity_poly.pdbx_strand_id
1 'polypeptide(L)'
;MPLPRQAPDVSVFEEMTAEYTLAVSQNSSVFTPQTSSGTLVNLIRTADYAAAESLRKEMVDIKIPIQPHAIYERAARAVLQAKGLKNREEAFSAWLSLVPTAKEQWSSFKDIRQQLFRGSNYLNISLIMRFGLIMASKGYITGDAQSQVLNTLARYASPPTTERYILQLEAVVDSFSKSGQVKVTPEQWASIYSLVIRNQVLAGREEHALQLARVAATRERQVTDFTFRLLLEHSPDEAFTASVHELRQQISSNPYSIPDVWYKQTCSRTDTLALTSHLRYLRRAIISTNPPTSYFLSNFMNAYHATGRTRATLALRKKAFQHSHKAKSLWVMAEMLYHRSRNEPQLVLVVFAYHFHMIGVPRRTILKTMRLISKRRAPLSQRTSLPKHLLNCQYDISEKLWPTPYHTALVWEALVWSTPESDHERMYKYLLSVADSSTSQKPIFSPDSKFAPSLLQLPKRAVDAAHFSPFAKLHAKRGRPERAAGVLRDMMKFGLSPGVVQWSIVARGFAEYGDPAVAVSIINRLEEDNGSQDRAGVSGDHADRTPSILDIGLYTNVLRGFVLARCLEHAQDIERRIRQRFQYIDGELRATDDALRLLRNLERQMAS
;
A
#
# COMPACT_ATOMS: atom_id res chain seq x y z
N MET A 1 -6.34 -75.92 -20.07
CA MET A 1 -7.13 -76.48 -21.18
C MET A 1 -6.61 -75.90 -22.49
N PRO A 2 -6.35 -76.71 -23.53
CA PRO A 2 -5.95 -76.18 -24.83
C PRO A 2 -7.17 -75.70 -25.62
N LEU A 3 -7.09 -74.50 -26.20
CA LEU A 3 -8.12 -73.94 -27.08
C LEU A 3 -8.22 -74.78 -28.39
N PRO A 4 -9.42 -74.96 -28.95
CA PRO A 4 -9.61 -75.73 -30.18
C PRO A 4 -8.97 -75.01 -31.37
N ARG A 5 -8.31 -75.81 -32.24
CA ARG A 5 -7.55 -75.34 -33.42
C ARG A 5 -8.41 -75.08 -34.67
N GLN A 6 -9.74 -75.20 -34.57
CA GLN A 6 -10.64 -74.95 -35.69
C GLN A 6 -11.35 -73.61 -35.52
N ALA A 7 -11.34 -72.81 -36.57
CA ALA A 7 -12.09 -71.56 -36.64
C ALA A 7 -13.59 -71.87 -36.47
N PRO A 8 -14.34 -71.03 -35.72
CA PRO A 8 -15.77 -71.25 -35.52
C PRO A 8 -16.51 -71.24 -36.85
N ASP A 9 -17.42 -72.19 -37.01
CA ASP A 9 -18.27 -72.34 -38.18
C ASP A 9 -19.17 -71.10 -38.33
N VAL A 10 -18.94 -70.35 -39.41
CA VAL A 10 -19.60 -69.07 -39.67
C VAL A 10 -21.05 -69.28 -40.14
N SER A 11 -21.45 -70.51 -40.46
CA SER A 11 -22.83 -70.84 -40.89
C SER A 11 -23.86 -70.81 -39.78
N VAL A 12 -23.44 -70.69 -38.51
CA VAL A 12 -24.33 -70.56 -37.35
C VAL A 12 -24.78 -69.11 -37.13
N PHE A 13 -24.12 -68.14 -37.78
CA PHE A 13 -24.47 -66.72 -37.66
C PHE A 13 -25.37 -66.30 -38.81
N GLU A 14 -26.45 -65.58 -38.48
CA GLU A 14 -27.41 -65.03 -39.45
C GLU A 14 -26.68 -64.20 -40.52
N GLU A 15 -27.09 -64.35 -41.78
CA GLU A 15 -26.53 -63.61 -42.91
C GLU A 15 -26.60 -62.10 -42.64
N MET A 16 -25.44 -61.44 -42.78
CA MET A 16 -25.25 -60.02 -42.50
C MET A 16 -26.11 -59.18 -43.44
N THR A 17 -27.35 -58.89 -43.04
CA THR A 17 -28.30 -58.10 -43.82
C THR A 17 -27.82 -56.65 -43.92
N ALA A 18 -28.19 -55.98 -45.02
CA ALA A 18 -27.79 -54.60 -45.31
C ALA A 18 -28.20 -53.57 -44.23
N GLU A 19 -29.10 -53.94 -43.32
CA GLU A 19 -29.45 -53.14 -42.15
C GLU A 19 -28.30 -53.04 -41.12
N TYR A 20 -27.45 -54.06 -41.00
CA TYR A 20 -26.28 -54.04 -40.11
C TYR A 20 -25.15 -53.15 -40.65
N THR A 21 -24.98 -53.02 -41.96
CA THR A 21 -23.95 -52.16 -42.58
C THR A 21 -24.32 -50.68 -42.55
N LEU A 22 -25.61 -50.34 -42.50
CA LEU A 22 -26.07 -48.95 -42.31
C LEU A 22 -25.82 -48.43 -40.89
N ALA A 23 -25.78 -49.30 -39.88
CA ALA A 23 -25.42 -48.92 -38.51
C ALA A 23 -23.91 -48.59 -38.35
N VAL A 24 -23.05 -49.10 -39.23
CA VAL A 24 -21.60 -48.84 -39.21
C VAL A 24 -21.22 -47.59 -40.01
N SER A 25 -22.12 -47.08 -40.84
CA SER A 25 -21.84 -46.02 -41.82
C SER A 25 -22.30 -44.61 -41.39
N GLN A 26 -22.76 -44.44 -40.14
CA GLN A 26 -22.84 -43.12 -39.53
C GLN A 26 -21.57 -42.88 -38.74
N ASN A 27 -20.82 -41.84 -39.11
CA ASN A 27 -19.68 -41.28 -38.38
C ASN A 27 -20.12 -40.73 -37.00
N SER A 28 -20.70 -41.56 -36.14
CA SER A 28 -20.74 -41.32 -34.71
C SER A 28 -19.34 -41.56 -34.20
N SER A 29 -18.62 -40.46 -33.96
CA SER A 29 -17.35 -40.47 -33.23
C SER A 29 -17.47 -41.43 -32.05
N VAL A 30 -16.68 -42.50 -32.06
CA VAL A 30 -16.61 -43.47 -30.96
C VAL A 30 -16.33 -42.68 -29.68
N PHE A 31 -17.36 -42.57 -28.83
CA PHE A 31 -17.27 -41.92 -27.53
C PHE A 31 -16.37 -42.79 -26.67
N THR A 32 -15.09 -42.44 -26.55
CA THR A 32 -14.24 -43.03 -25.53
C THR A 32 -14.87 -42.75 -24.17
N PRO A 33 -14.99 -43.74 -23.26
CA PRO A 33 -15.55 -43.50 -21.95
C PRO A 33 -14.73 -42.40 -21.29
N GLN A 34 -15.36 -41.24 -21.04
CA GLN A 34 -14.69 -40.14 -20.36
C GLN A 34 -14.27 -40.65 -18.99
N THR A 35 -12.96 -40.68 -18.74
CA THR A 35 -12.44 -40.93 -17.41
C THR A 35 -13.06 -39.90 -16.45
N SER A 36 -13.30 -40.26 -15.19
CA SER A 36 -13.93 -39.35 -14.21
C SER A 36 -13.18 -38.00 -14.09
N SER A 37 -11.85 -38.02 -14.30
CA SER A 37 -11.03 -36.80 -14.41
C SER A 37 -11.34 -35.97 -15.69
N GLY A 38 -11.61 -36.61 -16.82
CA GLY A 38 -12.07 -35.97 -18.06
C GLY A 38 -13.44 -35.31 -17.91
N THR A 39 -14.38 -35.94 -17.20
CA THR A 39 -15.68 -35.34 -16.85
C THR A 39 -15.50 -34.10 -15.97
N LEU A 40 -14.61 -34.17 -14.97
CA LEU A 40 -14.29 -33.03 -14.10
C LEU A 40 -13.72 -31.84 -14.90
N VAL A 41 -12.80 -32.11 -15.83
CA VAL A 41 -12.24 -31.09 -16.74
C VAL A 41 -13.33 -30.46 -17.60
N ASN A 42 -14.28 -31.26 -18.11
CA ASN A 42 -15.39 -30.77 -18.93
C ASN A 42 -16.38 -29.91 -18.14
N LEU A 43 -16.69 -30.25 -16.89
CA LEU A 43 -17.53 -29.41 -16.01
C LEU A 43 -16.89 -28.03 -15.77
N ILE A 44 -15.57 -27.98 -15.60
CA ILE A 44 -14.85 -26.71 -15.43
C ILE A 44 -14.79 -25.91 -16.74
N ARG A 45 -14.70 -26.57 -17.90
CA ARG A 45 -14.78 -25.92 -19.22
C ARG A 45 -16.15 -25.27 -19.44
N THR A 46 -17.21 -25.95 -19.03
CA THR A 46 -18.60 -25.47 -19.12
C THR A 46 -18.98 -24.48 -18.02
N ALA A 47 -18.03 -24.16 -17.13
CA ALA A 47 -18.19 -23.23 -16.01
C ALA A 47 -19.23 -23.66 -14.95
N ASP A 48 -19.58 -24.94 -14.88
CA ASP A 48 -20.38 -25.51 -13.79
C ASP A 48 -19.46 -25.89 -12.60
N TYR A 49 -19.07 -24.86 -11.84
CA TYR A 49 -18.17 -25.03 -10.71
C TYR A 49 -18.83 -25.71 -9.50
N ALA A 50 -20.15 -25.68 -9.40
CA ALA A 50 -20.88 -26.31 -8.29
C ALA A 50 -20.90 -27.83 -8.47
N ALA A 51 -21.27 -28.30 -9.67
CA ALA A 51 -21.21 -29.72 -10.00
C ALA A 51 -19.77 -30.25 -9.95
N ALA A 52 -18.80 -29.47 -10.45
CA ALA A 52 -17.39 -29.84 -10.37
C ALA A 52 -16.88 -30.01 -8.93
N GLU A 53 -17.30 -29.16 -7.99
CA GLU A 53 -16.91 -29.29 -6.58
C GLU A 53 -17.54 -30.51 -5.90
N SER A 54 -18.81 -30.82 -6.20
CA SER A 54 -19.46 -32.04 -5.71
C SER A 54 -18.75 -33.29 -6.24
N LEU A 55 -18.50 -33.36 -7.55
CA LEU A 55 -17.78 -34.48 -8.17
C LEU A 55 -16.36 -34.62 -7.61
N ARG A 56 -15.64 -33.52 -7.41
CA ARG A 56 -14.30 -33.54 -6.79
C ARG A 56 -14.34 -34.14 -5.38
N LYS A 57 -15.35 -33.78 -4.57
CA LYS A 57 -15.51 -34.33 -3.21
C LYS A 57 -15.80 -35.83 -3.25
N GLU A 58 -16.71 -36.27 -4.13
CA GLU A 58 -17.01 -37.70 -4.32
C GLU A 58 -15.78 -38.49 -4.76
N MET A 59 -15.01 -37.97 -5.72
CA MET A 59 -13.77 -38.61 -6.17
C MET A 59 -12.74 -38.74 -5.05
N VAL A 60 -12.61 -37.70 -4.21
CA VAL A 60 -11.69 -37.74 -3.05
C VAL A 60 -12.18 -38.73 -1.99
N ASP A 61 -13.49 -38.78 -1.73
CA ASP A 61 -14.11 -39.70 -0.77
C ASP A 61 -13.92 -41.16 -1.18
N ILE A 62 -14.09 -41.45 -2.48
CA ILE A 62 -13.89 -42.77 -3.09
C ILE A 62 -12.40 -43.06 -3.35
N LYS A 63 -11.48 -42.13 -3.02
CA LYS A 63 -10.02 -42.23 -3.24
C LYS A 63 -9.62 -42.45 -4.70
N ILE A 64 -10.41 -41.94 -5.64
CA ILE A 64 -10.07 -41.95 -7.07
C ILE A 64 -8.97 -40.90 -7.32
N PRO A 65 -7.81 -41.27 -7.89
CA PRO A 65 -6.74 -40.31 -8.15
C PRO A 65 -7.18 -39.30 -9.22
N ILE A 66 -7.14 -38.01 -8.87
CA ILE A 66 -7.44 -36.92 -9.81
C ILE A 66 -6.13 -36.52 -10.52
N GLN A 67 -6.13 -36.63 -11.84
CA GLN A 67 -4.96 -36.26 -12.64
C GLN A 67 -4.77 -34.73 -12.64
N PRO A 68 -3.54 -34.21 -12.42
CA PRO A 68 -3.28 -32.78 -12.44
C PRO A 68 -3.56 -32.13 -13.79
N HIS A 69 -4.16 -30.94 -13.80
CA HIS A 69 -4.45 -30.20 -15.04
C HIS A 69 -4.51 -28.69 -14.79
N ALA A 70 -3.93 -27.89 -15.69
CA ALA A 70 -3.94 -26.43 -15.59
C ALA A 70 -5.34 -25.80 -15.52
N ILE A 71 -6.39 -26.50 -15.94
CA ILE A 71 -7.75 -25.96 -15.95
C ILE A 71 -8.31 -25.77 -14.54
N TYR A 72 -7.81 -26.52 -13.55
CA TYR A 72 -8.19 -26.36 -12.15
C TYR A 72 -7.84 -24.98 -11.59
N GLU A 73 -6.92 -24.24 -12.22
CA GLU A 73 -6.68 -22.82 -11.93
C GLU A 73 -7.98 -22.00 -12.09
N ARG A 74 -8.81 -22.31 -13.10
CA ARG A 74 -10.10 -21.63 -13.32
C ARG A 74 -11.11 -21.93 -12.21
N ALA A 75 -11.15 -23.17 -11.73
CA ALA A 75 -12.01 -23.55 -10.61
C ALA A 75 -11.56 -22.87 -9.31
N ALA A 76 -10.25 -22.87 -9.01
CA ALA A 76 -9.69 -22.13 -7.88
C ALA A 76 -10.02 -20.62 -7.95
N ARG A 77 -9.93 -20.02 -9.14
CA ARG A 77 -10.35 -18.62 -9.38
C ARG A 77 -11.84 -18.41 -9.12
N ALA A 78 -12.71 -19.31 -9.57
CA ALA A 78 -14.16 -19.19 -9.36
C ALA A 78 -14.51 -19.21 -7.87
N VAL A 79 -13.84 -20.06 -7.06
CA VAL A 79 -13.98 -20.07 -5.60
C VAL A 79 -13.59 -18.73 -4.98
N LEU A 80 -12.56 -18.05 -5.51
CA LEU A 80 -12.19 -16.71 -5.04
C LEU A 80 -13.22 -15.62 -5.41
N GLN A 81 -13.98 -15.80 -6.47
CA GLN A 81 -15.01 -14.85 -6.90
C GLN A 81 -16.36 -15.09 -6.23
N ALA A 82 -16.64 -16.32 -5.81
CA ALA A 82 -17.85 -16.68 -5.08
C ALA A 82 -17.98 -15.89 -3.77
N LYS A 83 -19.15 -15.25 -3.58
CA LYS A 83 -19.49 -14.51 -2.37
C LYS A 83 -20.18 -15.45 -1.38
N GLY A 84 -19.75 -15.42 -0.12
CA GLY A 84 -20.46 -16.10 0.98
C GLY A 84 -20.25 -17.61 1.09
N LEU A 85 -19.28 -18.19 0.36
CA LEU A 85 -18.97 -19.61 0.47
C LEU A 85 -18.44 -19.95 1.88
N LYS A 86 -19.12 -20.87 2.58
CA LYS A 86 -18.58 -21.50 3.80
C LYS A 86 -17.34 -22.31 3.39
N ASN A 87 -16.28 -22.28 4.21
CA ASN A 87 -15.01 -22.99 3.97
C ASN A 87 -14.28 -22.62 2.65
N ARG A 88 -14.38 -21.36 2.24
CA ARG A 88 -13.69 -20.83 1.04
C ARG A 88 -12.20 -21.15 0.99
N GLU A 89 -11.51 -21.11 2.13
CA GLU A 89 -10.07 -21.38 2.18
C GLU A 89 -9.73 -22.85 1.89
N GLU A 90 -10.56 -23.79 2.33
CA GLU A 90 -10.36 -25.23 2.10
C GLU A 90 -10.66 -25.59 0.65
N ALA A 91 -11.80 -25.12 0.11
CA ALA A 91 -12.16 -25.35 -1.28
C ALA A 91 -11.11 -24.76 -2.24
N PHE A 92 -10.60 -23.56 -1.95
CA PHE A 92 -9.54 -22.96 -2.74
C PHE A 92 -8.24 -23.78 -2.70
N SER A 93 -7.81 -24.20 -1.51
CA SER A 93 -6.63 -25.04 -1.35
C SER A 93 -6.76 -26.38 -2.08
N ALA A 94 -7.94 -27.00 -2.03
CA ALA A 94 -8.20 -28.28 -2.66
C ALA A 94 -8.16 -28.22 -4.19
N TRP A 95 -8.67 -27.14 -4.81
CA TRP A 95 -8.54 -26.96 -6.26
C TRP A 95 -7.11 -26.62 -6.67
N LEU A 96 -6.43 -25.76 -5.90
CA LEU A 96 -5.08 -25.35 -6.22
C LEU A 96 -4.09 -26.51 -6.09
N SER A 97 -4.31 -27.46 -5.18
CA SER A 97 -3.49 -28.67 -5.05
C SER A 97 -3.57 -29.61 -6.26
N LEU A 98 -4.57 -29.46 -7.14
CA LEU A 98 -4.70 -30.26 -8.36
C LEU A 98 -3.98 -29.64 -9.57
N VAL A 99 -3.42 -28.44 -9.45
CA VAL A 99 -2.68 -27.79 -10.54
C VAL A 99 -1.37 -28.54 -10.84
N PRO A 100 -0.88 -28.60 -12.10
CA PRO A 100 0.39 -29.24 -12.44
C PRO A 100 1.59 -28.67 -11.67
N THR A 101 2.64 -29.48 -11.55
CA THR A 101 3.92 -29.03 -10.98
C THR A 101 4.62 -28.05 -11.92
N ALA A 102 5.55 -27.24 -11.40
CA ALA A 102 6.32 -26.29 -12.19
C ALA A 102 7.15 -26.95 -13.31
N LYS A 103 7.49 -28.24 -13.15
CA LYS A 103 8.17 -29.05 -14.17
C LYS A 103 7.24 -29.45 -15.32
N GLU A 104 6.02 -29.86 -15.01
CA GLU A 104 5.04 -30.31 -15.99
C GLU A 104 4.57 -29.14 -16.86
N GLN A 105 4.18 -28.04 -16.22
CA GLN A 105 3.69 -26.87 -16.92
C GLN A 105 3.86 -25.62 -16.06
N TRP A 106 4.66 -24.67 -16.53
CA TRP A 106 4.83 -23.39 -15.86
C TRP A 106 3.59 -22.50 -16.02
N SER A 107 2.98 -22.07 -14.90
CA SER A 107 1.96 -21.01 -14.87
C SER A 107 2.42 -19.82 -14.03
N SER A 108 2.05 -18.61 -14.46
CA SER A 108 2.29 -17.38 -13.70
C SER A 108 1.21 -17.09 -12.65
N PHE A 109 0.08 -17.80 -12.71
CA PHE A 109 -1.09 -17.61 -11.86
C PHE A 109 -1.61 -16.17 -11.85
N LYS A 110 -1.42 -15.43 -12.96
CA LYS A 110 -1.71 -14.00 -13.04
C LYS A 110 -3.10 -13.65 -12.55
N ASP A 111 -4.10 -14.44 -12.91
CA ASP A 111 -5.50 -14.20 -12.53
C ASP A 111 -5.76 -14.43 -11.04
N ILE A 112 -5.22 -15.51 -10.47
CA ILE A 112 -5.33 -15.80 -9.04
C ILE A 112 -4.61 -14.72 -8.23
N ARG A 113 -3.38 -14.35 -8.63
CA ARG A 113 -2.64 -13.25 -8.00
C ARG A 113 -3.42 -11.94 -8.08
N GLN A 114 -4.01 -11.63 -9.23
CA GLN A 114 -4.86 -10.45 -9.36
C GLN A 114 -6.06 -10.52 -8.40
N GLN A 115 -6.71 -11.67 -8.21
CA GLN A 115 -7.80 -11.77 -7.23
C GLN A 115 -7.32 -11.65 -5.78
N LEU A 116 -6.19 -12.27 -5.42
CA LEU A 116 -5.66 -12.25 -4.05
C LEU A 116 -5.09 -10.89 -3.65
N PHE A 117 -4.31 -10.25 -4.52
CA PHE A 117 -3.58 -9.03 -4.21
C PHE A 117 -4.25 -7.76 -4.77
N ARG A 118 -5.00 -7.81 -5.88
CA ARG A 118 -5.64 -6.61 -6.48
C ARG A 118 -7.15 -6.54 -6.24
N GLY A 119 -7.86 -7.64 -6.48
CA GLY A 119 -9.32 -7.74 -6.49
C GLY A 119 -9.92 -7.93 -5.09
N SER A 120 -9.17 -8.54 -4.18
CA SER A 120 -9.57 -8.63 -2.80
C SER A 120 -9.55 -7.23 -2.18
N ASN A 121 -10.73 -6.80 -1.74
CA ASN A 121 -10.86 -5.53 -1.04
C ASN A 121 -10.30 -5.62 0.40
N TYR A 122 -9.80 -6.79 0.82
CA TYR A 122 -9.16 -7.07 2.10
C TYR A 122 -8.12 -8.17 1.92
N LEU A 123 -6.93 -7.94 2.45
CA LEU A 123 -5.85 -8.92 2.45
C LEU A 123 -6.17 -10.04 3.45
N ASN A 124 -6.56 -11.20 2.95
CA ASN A 124 -6.68 -12.40 3.78
C ASN A 124 -5.31 -13.08 3.88
N ILE A 125 -4.59 -12.79 4.97
CA ILE A 125 -3.27 -13.34 5.26
C ILE A 125 -3.28 -14.88 5.31
N SER A 126 -4.30 -15.52 5.91
CA SER A 126 -4.43 -16.98 5.96
C SER A 126 -4.45 -17.59 4.55
N LEU A 127 -5.32 -17.05 3.69
CA LEU A 127 -5.46 -17.51 2.31
C LEU A 127 -4.18 -17.30 1.48
N ILE A 128 -3.49 -16.18 1.71
CA ILE A 128 -2.20 -15.85 1.05
C ILE A 128 -1.10 -16.82 1.49
N MET A 129 -1.03 -17.17 2.78
CA MET A 129 -0.09 -18.19 3.29
C MET A 129 -0.36 -19.54 2.64
N ARG A 130 -1.62 -20.01 2.62
CA ARG A 130 -2.00 -21.28 2.00
C ARG A 130 -1.64 -21.32 0.51
N PHE A 131 -1.91 -20.22 -0.20
CA PHE A 131 -1.52 -20.08 -1.60
C PHE A 131 -0.01 -20.27 -1.77
N GLY A 132 0.82 -19.54 -1.01
CA GLY A 132 2.29 -19.66 -1.10
C GLY A 132 2.84 -21.04 -0.76
N LEU A 133 2.29 -21.72 0.26
CA LEU A 133 2.73 -23.07 0.62
C LEU A 133 2.40 -24.13 -0.45
N ILE A 134 1.19 -24.07 -1.04
CA ILE A 134 0.80 -24.98 -2.14
C ILE A 134 1.63 -24.71 -3.39
N MET A 135 1.94 -23.45 -3.66
CA MET A 135 2.81 -23.07 -4.77
C MET A 135 4.23 -23.62 -4.57
N ALA A 136 4.77 -23.50 -3.35
CA ALA A 136 6.07 -24.06 -3.01
C ALA A 136 6.10 -25.60 -3.10
N SER A 137 5.04 -26.28 -2.65
CA SER A 137 4.95 -27.76 -2.73
C SER A 137 4.88 -28.28 -4.17
N LYS A 138 4.62 -27.39 -5.14
CA LYS A 138 4.60 -27.69 -6.58
C LYS A 138 5.85 -27.20 -7.32
N GLY A 139 6.83 -26.65 -6.61
CA GLY A 139 8.09 -26.17 -7.17
C GLY A 139 8.11 -24.70 -7.63
N TYR A 140 7.08 -23.90 -7.33
CA TYR A 140 6.99 -22.49 -7.73
C TYR A 140 7.64 -21.53 -6.73
N ILE A 141 8.91 -21.76 -6.42
CA ILE A 141 9.60 -21.04 -5.33
C ILE A 141 10.24 -19.73 -5.83
N THR A 142 10.70 -19.70 -7.08
CA THR A 142 11.42 -18.58 -7.69
C THR A 142 10.55 -17.61 -8.47
N GLY A 143 9.24 -17.86 -8.53
CA GLY A 143 8.30 -17.04 -9.28
C GLY A 143 7.85 -15.79 -8.53
N ASP A 144 7.38 -14.80 -9.29
CA ASP A 144 6.68 -13.61 -8.80
C ASP A 144 5.62 -13.90 -7.74
N ALA A 145 4.92 -15.04 -7.86
CA ALA A 145 3.86 -15.44 -6.94
C ALA A 145 4.40 -15.55 -5.51
N GLN A 146 5.55 -16.22 -5.34
CA GLN A 146 6.16 -16.42 -4.02
C GLN A 146 6.72 -15.12 -3.47
N SER A 147 7.36 -14.31 -4.31
CA SER A 147 7.85 -12.97 -3.93
C SER A 147 6.73 -12.06 -3.44
N GLN A 148 5.56 -12.07 -4.11
CA GLN A 148 4.38 -11.30 -3.67
C GLN A 148 3.81 -11.78 -2.33
N VAL A 149 3.75 -13.10 -2.12
CA VAL A 149 3.34 -13.68 -0.83
C VAL A 149 4.30 -13.23 0.27
N LEU A 150 5.60 -13.44 0.10
CA LEU A 150 6.63 -13.09 1.09
C LEU A 150 6.61 -11.61 1.42
N ASN A 151 6.53 -10.73 0.42
CA ASN A 151 6.42 -9.30 0.60
C ASN A 151 5.20 -8.92 1.44
N THR A 152 4.04 -9.52 1.15
CA THR A 152 2.79 -9.23 1.84
C THR A 152 2.83 -9.70 3.29
N LEU A 153 3.34 -10.90 3.54
CA LEU A 153 3.47 -11.47 4.90
C LEU A 153 4.49 -10.68 5.73
N ALA A 154 5.68 -10.44 5.18
CA ALA A 154 6.74 -9.70 5.86
C ALA A 154 6.31 -8.29 6.29
N ARG A 155 5.39 -7.67 5.53
CA ARG A 155 4.90 -6.32 5.83
C ARG A 155 3.65 -6.30 6.70
N TYR A 156 2.71 -7.24 6.52
CA TYR A 156 1.37 -7.16 7.12
C TYR A 156 0.97 -8.35 7.99
N ALA A 157 1.78 -9.39 8.11
CA ALA A 157 1.58 -10.43 9.12
C ALA A 157 2.37 -10.09 10.38
N SER A 158 2.05 -10.77 11.49
CA SER A 158 2.86 -10.69 12.71
C SER A 158 4.23 -11.36 12.48
N PRO A 159 5.31 -10.88 13.11
CA PRO A 159 6.63 -11.48 12.96
C PRO A 159 6.67 -12.99 13.23
N PRO A 160 6.02 -13.52 14.31
CA PRO A 160 5.96 -14.97 14.53
C PRO A 160 5.23 -15.73 13.42
N THR A 161 4.20 -15.11 12.81
CA THR A 161 3.47 -15.73 11.69
C THR A 161 4.35 -15.80 10.45
N THR A 162 5.11 -14.74 10.17
CA THR A 162 6.06 -14.71 9.05
C THR A 162 7.19 -15.73 9.24
N GLU A 163 7.74 -15.83 10.45
CA GLU A 163 8.77 -16.83 10.77
C GLU A 163 8.24 -18.26 10.63
N ARG A 164 7.06 -18.54 11.18
CA ARG A 164 6.37 -19.82 11.01
C ARG A 164 6.14 -20.17 9.54
N TYR A 165 5.77 -19.18 8.73
CA TYR A 165 5.61 -19.39 7.29
C TYR A 165 6.93 -19.78 6.62
N ILE A 166 8.05 -19.13 6.95
CA ILE A 166 9.36 -19.46 6.37
C ILE A 166 9.79 -20.88 6.77
N LEU A 167 9.59 -21.26 8.03
CA LEU A 167 9.82 -22.62 8.51
C LEU A 167 9.00 -23.67 7.74
N GLN A 168 7.71 -23.40 7.55
CA GLN A 168 6.83 -24.27 6.76
C GLN A 168 7.25 -24.32 5.30
N LEU A 169 7.68 -23.18 4.74
CA LEU A 169 8.18 -23.08 3.39
C LEU A 169 9.43 -23.96 3.21
N GLU A 170 10.42 -23.85 4.10
CA GLU A 170 11.61 -24.70 4.08
C GLU A 170 11.27 -26.18 4.14
N ALA A 171 10.43 -26.60 5.09
CA ALA A 171 10.02 -28.00 5.22
C ALA A 171 9.33 -28.55 3.95
N VAL A 172 8.45 -27.74 3.33
CA VAL A 172 7.77 -28.11 2.09
C VAL A 172 8.77 -28.22 0.94
N VAL A 173 9.69 -27.27 0.82
CA VAL A 173 10.72 -27.26 -0.22
C VAL A 173 11.70 -28.42 -0.08
N ASP A 174 12.08 -28.77 1.15
CA ASP A 174 12.95 -29.91 1.43
C ASP A 174 12.26 -31.22 1.09
N SER A 175 10.96 -31.36 1.41
CA SER A 175 10.17 -32.53 1.01
C SER A 175 10.07 -32.68 -0.51
N PHE A 176 9.90 -31.57 -1.23
CA PHE A 176 9.86 -31.55 -2.68
C PHE A 176 11.24 -31.85 -3.29
N SER A 177 12.32 -31.35 -2.69
CA SER A 177 13.69 -31.63 -3.14
C SER A 177 14.05 -33.11 -2.99
N LYS A 178 13.63 -33.76 -1.89
CA LYS A 178 13.81 -35.20 -1.66
C LYS A 178 13.08 -36.07 -2.70
N SER A 179 11.99 -35.59 -3.27
CA SER A 179 11.27 -36.29 -4.36
C SER A 179 12.01 -36.28 -5.71
N GLY A 180 13.23 -35.75 -5.78
CA GLY A 180 14.06 -35.75 -6.99
C GLY A 180 13.64 -34.74 -8.05
N GLN A 181 12.72 -33.82 -7.70
CA GLN A 181 12.20 -32.87 -8.68
C GLN A 181 13.12 -31.65 -8.84
N VAL A 182 13.22 -30.71 -7.89
CA VAL A 182 14.03 -29.50 -8.09
C VAL A 182 14.82 -29.17 -6.84
N LYS A 183 16.13 -28.96 -6.96
CA LYS A 183 16.98 -28.48 -5.85
C LYS A 183 17.01 -26.96 -5.88
N VAL A 184 16.59 -26.33 -4.79
CA VAL A 184 16.66 -24.87 -4.61
C VAL A 184 18.10 -24.44 -4.39
N THR A 185 18.55 -23.40 -5.09
CA THR A 185 19.92 -22.91 -4.96
C THR A 185 20.10 -22.05 -3.70
N PRO A 186 21.32 -21.98 -3.12
CA PRO A 186 21.61 -21.09 -2.00
C PRO A 186 21.25 -19.63 -2.29
N GLU A 187 21.46 -19.17 -3.52
CA GLU A 187 21.12 -17.82 -3.98
C GLU A 187 19.61 -17.52 -3.91
N GLN A 188 18.76 -18.51 -4.20
CA GLN A 188 17.31 -18.36 -4.12
C GLN A 188 16.87 -18.16 -2.67
N TRP A 189 17.45 -18.91 -1.73
CA TRP A 189 17.23 -18.69 -0.31
C TRP A 189 17.75 -17.33 0.15
N ALA A 190 18.92 -16.92 -0.33
CA ALA A 190 19.47 -15.61 -0.01
C ALA A 190 18.54 -14.48 -0.45
N SER A 191 17.93 -14.60 -1.64
CA SER A 191 16.91 -13.68 -2.14
C SER A 191 15.66 -13.65 -1.26
N ILE A 192 15.15 -14.83 -0.85
CA ILE A 192 13.95 -14.96 0.02
C ILE A 192 14.18 -14.30 1.37
N TYR A 193 15.26 -14.64 2.08
CA TYR A 193 15.59 -14.05 3.38
C TYR A 193 15.83 -12.55 3.27
N SER A 194 16.63 -12.12 2.29
CA SER A 194 16.86 -10.71 2.01
C SER A 194 15.55 -9.95 1.76
N LEU A 195 14.61 -10.54 1.03
CA LEU A 195 13.31 -9.91 0.75
C LEU A 195 12.49 -9.74 2.02
N VAL A 196 12.38 -10.78 2.86
CA VAL A 196 11.59 -10.70 4.10
C VAL A 196 12.23 -9.72 5.07
N ILE A 197 13.54 -9.80 5.31
CA ILE A 197 14.26 -8.93 6.24
C ILE A 197 14.07 -7.46 5.82
N ARG A 198 14.27 -7.12 4.54
CA ARG A 198 14.07 -5.75 4.04
C ARG A 198 12.65 -5.25 4.31
N ASN A 199 11.64 -6.08 4.06
CA ASN A 199 10.25 -5.68 4.30
C ASN A 199 9.91 -5.51 5.79
N GLN A 200 10.54 -6.29 6.68
CA GLN A 200 10.40 -6.11 8.13
C GLN A 200 11.02 -4.78 8.59
N VAL A 201 12.20 -4.42 8.07
CA VAL A 201 12.82 -3.10 8.31
C VAL A 201 11.91 -1.98 7.81
N LEU A 202 11.42 -2.08 6.58
CA LEU A 202 10.49 -1.10 6.01
C LEU A 202 9.14 -1.03 6.76
N ALA A 203 8.77 -2.07 7.50
CA ALA A 203 7.61 -2.08 8.38
C ALA A 203 7.88 -1.45 9.76
N GLY A 204 9.12 -1.01 10.03
CA GLY A 204 9.56 -0.49 11.33
C GLY A 204 9.68 -1.58 12.41
N ARG A 205 10.14 -2.77 12.01
CA ARG A 205 10.33 -3.94 12.88
C ARG A 205 11.79 -4.38 12.82
N GLU A 206 12.68 -3.47 13.18
CA GLU A 206 14.13 -3.57 13.04
C GLU A 206 14.70 -4.73 13.87
N GLU A 207 14.26 -4.87 15.14
CA GLU A 207 14.66 -5.98 16.03
C GLU A 207 14.29 -7.35 15.46
N HIS A 208 13.08 -7.50 14.91
CA HIS A 208 12.64 -8.76 14.32
C HIS A 208 13.36 -9.05 13.00
N ALA A 209 13.69 -8.02 12.24
CA ALA A 209 14.51 -8.16 11.04
C ALA A 209 15.92 -8.65 11.39
N LEU A 210 16.52 -8.14 12.47
CA LEU A 210 17.79 -8.61 13.01
C LEU A 210 17.70 -10.05 13.51
N GLN A 211 16.63 -10.41 14.24
CA GLN A 211 16.39 -11.78 14.68
C GLN A 211 16.28 -12.74 13.48
N LEU A 212 15.57 -12.35 12.42
CA LEU A 212 15.46 -13.17 11.21
C LEU A 212 16.81 -13.31 10.49
N ALA A 213 17.66 -12.29 10.52
CA ALA A 213 19.03 -12.38 10.02
C ALA A 213 19.88 -13.37 10.84
N ARG A 214 19.73 -13.40 12.18
CA ARG A 214 20.35 -14.41 13.05
C ARG A 214 19.85 -15.82 12.71
N VAL A 215 18.54 -15.99 12.50
CA VAL A 215 17.96 -17.27 12.08
C VAL A 215 18.55 -17.71 10.74
N ALA A 216 18.70 -16.79 9.78
CA ALA A 216 19.37 -17.08 8.51
C ALA A 216 20.82 -17.58 8.74
N ALA A 217 21.57 -16.95 9.64
CA ALA A 217 22.93 -17.38 10.00
C ALA A 217 22.98 -18.77 10.62
N THR A 218 22.10 -19.08 11.57
CA THR A 218 22.03 -20.43 12.18
C THR A 218 21.69 -21.53 11.17
N ARG A 219 21.07 -21.16 10.04
CA ARG A 219 20.68 -22.08 8.96
C ARG A 219 21.63 -22.02 7.76
N GLU A 220 22.78 -21.37 7.91
CA GLU A 220 23.80 -21.21 6.87
C GLU A 220 23.23 -20.60 5.58
N ARG A 221 22.28 -19.66 5.72
CA ARG A 221 21.67 -18.95 4.59
C ARG A 221 22.33 -17.58 4.44
N GLN A 222 22.81 -17.31 3.23
CA GLN A 222 23.40 -16.01 2.91
C GLN A 222 22.33 -14.91 2.88
N VAL A 223 22.75 -13.67 3.10
CA VAL A 223 21.91 -12.48 2.96
C VAL A 223 22.65 -11.44 2.11
N THR A 224 21.92 -10.77 1.23
CA THR A 224 22.50 -9.76 0.34
C THR A 224 23.01 -8.54 1.10
N ASP A 225 24.13 -7.98 0.65
CA ASP A 225 24.74 -6.80 1.27
C ASP A 225 23.81 -5.58 1.32
N PHE A 226 22.94 -5.44 0.30
CA PHE A 226 21.91 -4.41 0.27
C PHE A 226 20.97 -4.46 1.48
N THR A 227 20.71 -5.65 2.01
CA THR A 227 19.84 -5.85 3.18
C THR A 227 20.52 -5.37 4.46
N PHE A 228 21.82 -5.65 4.61
CA PHE A 228 22.61 -5.12 5.73
C PHE A 228 22.72 -3.59 5.68
N ARG A 229 22.90 -3.01 4.50
CA ARG A 229 22.84 -1.55 4.32
C ARG A 229 21.54 -0.96 4.83
N LEU A 230 20.40 -1.59 4.50
CA LEU A 230 19.09 -1.12 4.94
C LEU A 230 18.91 -1.28 6.47
N LEU A 231 19.43 -2.34 7.07
CA LEU A 231 19.44 -2.53 8.53
C LEU A 231 20.25 -1.43 9.23
N LEU A 232 21.43 -1.10 8.70
CA LEU A 232 22.28 -0.03 9.23
C LEU A 232 21.62 1.35 9.09
N GLU A 233 20.98 1.65 7.95
CA GLU A 233 20.26 2.91 7.73
C GLU A 233 19.11 3.14 8.73
N HIS A 234 18.50 2.05 9.21
CA HIS A 234 17.38 2.08 10.14
C HIS A 234 17.76 1.64 11.56
N SER A 235 19.05 1.59 11.89
CA SER A 235 19.52 1.20 13.22
C SER A 235 18.99 2.16 14.31
N PRO A 236 18.40 1.64 15.40
CA PRO A 236 17.93 2.49 16.51
C PRO A 236 19.06 2.92 17.46
N ASP A 237 20.10 2.09 17.61
CA ASP A 237 21.14 2.24 18.63
C ASP A 237 22.50 1.65 18.16
N GLU A 238 23.57 2.01 18.87
CA GLU A 238 24.93 1.55 18.56
C GLU A 238 25.12 0.04 18.78
N ALA A 239 24.44 -0.55 19.78
CA ALA A 239 24.52 -1.99 20.03
C ALA A 239 23.85 -2.81 18.93
N PHE A 240 22.73 -2.33 18.38
CA PHE A 240 22.14 -2.89 17.17
C PHE A 240 23.09 -2.78 15.98
N THR A 241 23.74 -1.63 15.80
CA THR A 241 24.72 -1.41 14.72
C THR A 241 25.88 -2.41 14.80
N ALA A 242 26.45 -2.62 16.00
CA ALA A 242 27.50 -3.61 16.24
C ALA A 242 27.02 -5.04 15.88
N SER A 243 25.82 -5.42 16.33
CA SER A 243 25.22 -6.73 15.99
C SER A 243 25.03 -6.94 14.49
N VAL A 244 24.65 -5.88 13.75
CA VAL A 244 24.49 -5.94 12.29
C VAL A 244 25.85 -6.12 11.61
N HIS A 245 26.90 -5.43 12.07
CA HIS A 245 28.26 -5.60 11.54
C HIS A 245 28.81 -7.01 11.76
N GLU A 246 28.60 -7.60 12.94
CA GLU A 246 29.00 -8.97 13.24
C GLU A 246 28.32 -9.97 12.30
N LEU A 247 26.99 -9.88 12.14
CA LEU A 247 26.24 -10.77 11.24
C LEU A 247 26.66 -10.58 9.78
N ARG A 248 26.93 -9.35 9.35
CA ARG A 248 27.38 -9.08 7.99
C ARG A 248 28.68 -9.82 7.66
N GLN A 249 29.63 -9.91 8.62
CA GLN A 249 30.86 -10.67 8.41
C GLN A 249 30.61 -12.18 8.27
N GLN A 250 29.58 -12.71 8.93
CA GLN A 250 29.28 -14.14 8.93
C GLN A 250 28.51 -14.60 7.68
N ILE A 251 27.53 -13.82 7.19
CA ILE A 251 26.58 -14.31 6.17
C ILE A 251 26.43 -13.41 4.93
N SER A 252 27.19 -12.32 4.82
CA SER A 252 27.13 -11.46 3.63
C SER A 252 27.67 -12.20 2.41
N SER A 253 26.96 -12.12 1.29
CA SER A 253 27.45 -12.59 -0.01
C SER A 253 28.66 -11.79 -0.52
N ASN A 254 28.92 -10.59 0.00
CA ASN A 254 30.12 -9.79 -0.32
C ASN A 254 30.49 -8.87 0.86
N PRO A 255 31.37 -9.31 1.79
CA PRO A 255 31.68 -8.56 3.01
C PRO A 255 32.59 -7.34 2.79
N TYR A 256 33.30 -7.24 1.66
CA TYR A 256 34.31 -6.19 1.39
C TYR A 256 33.80 -5.01 0.55
N SER A 257 32.54 -5.02 0.15
CA SER A 257 31.86 -3.87 -0.47
C SER A 257 31.72 -2.75 0.57
N ILE A 258 32.59 -1.74 0.54
CA ILE A 258 32.45 -0.54 1.37
C ILE A 258 31.27 0.26 0.81
N PRO A 259 30.24 0.58 1.61
CA PRO A 259 29.12 1.38 1.13
C PRO A 259 29.55 2.84 1.00
N ASP A 260 29.58 3.37 -0.22
CA ASP A 260 29.53 4.82 -0.41
C ASP A 260 28.26 5.35 0.26
N VAL A 261 28.45 6.24 1.23
CA VAL A 261 27.39 6.99 1.88
C VAL A 261 26.68 7.77 0.78
N TRP A 262 25.46 7.33 0.44
CA TRP A 262 24.64 8.09 -0.49
C TRP A 262 24.29 9.41 0.18
N TYR A 263 24.95 10.48 -0.26
CA TYR A 263 24.47 11.83 -0.03
C TYR A 263 23.01 11.88 -0.50
N LYS A 264 22.09 12.14 0.44
CA LYS A 264 20.73 12.58 0.12
C LYS A 264 20.87 13.89 -0.63
N GLN A 265 21.08 13.80 -1.93
CA GLN A 265 21.09 14.95 -2.80
C GLN A 265 19.64 15.43 -2.88
N THR A 266 19.28 16.30 -1.93
CA THR A 266 18.07 17.08 -1.96
C THR A 266 18.09 17.85 -3.27
N CYS A 267 17.14 17.57 -4.15
CA CYS A 267 16.92 18.41 -5.31
C CYS A 267 16.70 19.84 -4.81
N SER A 268 17.68 20.70 -5.08
CA SER A 268 17.58 22.12 -4.84
C SER A 268 16.33 22.65 -5.53
N ARG A 269 15.62 23.49 -4.78
CA ARG A 269 14.38 24.16 -5.12
C ARG A 269 14.65 25.13 -6.28
N THR A 270 14.43 24.69 -7.50
CA THR A 270 14.49 25.54 -8.69
C THR A 270 13.11 26.15 -8.95
N ASP A 271 12.75 27.12 -8.11
CA ASP A 271 11.71 28.08 -8.45
C ASP A 271 12.28 28.97 -9.58
N THR A 272 11.60 29.02 -10.74
CA THR A 272 11.87 29.85 -11.96
C THR A 272 12.41 29.18 -13.23
N LEU A 273 12.25 27.87 -13.44
CA LEU A 273 12.41 27.31 -14.81
C LEU A 273 11.11 27.38 -15.61
N ALA A 274 11.21 27.76 -16.89
CA ALA A 274 10.10 27.71 -17.84
C ALA A 274 9.49 26.29 -17.90
N LEU A 275 8.16 26.18 -18.04
CA LEU A 275 7.40 24.92 -18.02
C LEU A 275 7.95 23.85 -18.98
N THR A 276 8.52 24.27 -20.11
CA THR A 276 9.18 23.41 -21.11
C THR A 276 10.49 22.80 -20.61
N SER A 277 11.27 23.55 -19.82
CA SER A 277 12.49 23.07 -19.15
C SER A 277 12.14 22.10 -18.02
N HIS A 278 11.09 22.38 -17.24
CA HIS A 278 10.55 21.43 -16.25
C HIS A 278 10.15 20.10 -16.88
N LEU A 279 9.44 20.13 -18.02
CA LEU A 279 9.05 18.90 -18.71
C LEU A 279 10.26 18.09 -19.20
N ARG A 280 11.29 18.75 -19.76
CA ARG A 280 12.52 18.08 -20.21
C ARG A 280 13.25 17.40 -19.05
N TYR A 281 13.38 18.10 -17.93
CA TYR A 281 13.93 17.55 -16.69
C TYR A 281 13.13 16.34 -16.21
N LEU A 282 11.81 16.48 -16.07
CA LEU A 282 10.92 15.41 -15.58
C LEU A 282 10.96 14.15 -16.45
N ARG A 283 11.09 14.29 -17.78
CA ARG A 283 11.19 13.13 -18.69
C ARG A 283 12.42 12.27 -18.44
N ARG A 284 13.50 12.84 -17.88
CA ARG A 284 14.73 12.14 -17.49
C ARG A 284 14.66 11.71 -16.03
N ALA A 285 14.28 12.62 -15.14
CA ALA A 285 14.29 12.40 -13.71
C ALA A 285 13.31 11.31 -13.24
N ILE A 286 12.15 11.13 -13.88
CA ILE A 286 11.18 10.07 -13.50
C ILE A 286 11.76 8.65 -13.65
N ILE A 287 12.73 8.49 -14.55
CA ILE A 287 13.39 7.21 -14.86
C ILE A 287 14.70 7.06 -14.05
N SER A 288 15.06 8.03 -13.21
CA SER A 288 16.24 7.88 -12.35
C SER A 288 15.95 6.94 -11.17
N THR A 289 17.00 6.53 -10.47
CA THR A 289 16.92 5.84 -9.17
C THR A 289 16.24 6.69 -8.10
N ASN A 290 16.32 8.02 -8.25
CA ASN A 290 15.74 9.03 -7.36
C ASN A 290 14.75 9.91 -8.13
N PRO A 291 13.53 9.39 -8.39
CA PRO A 291 12.49 10.14 -9.05
C PRO A 291 12.10 11.42 -8.27
N PRO A 292 11.59 12.45 -8.96
CA PRO A 292 11.18 13.72 -8.35
C PRO A 292 10.16 13.54 -7.23
N THR A 293 10.18 14.46 -6.26
CA THR A 293 9.23 14.45 -5.14
C THR A 293 7.79 14.63 -5.61
N SER A 294 6.84 14.09 -4.86
CA SER A 294 5.41 14.19 -5.19
C SER A 294 4.89 15.63 -5.20
N TYR A 295 5.46 16.51 -4.36
CA TYR A 295 5.13 17.93 -4.37
C TYR A 295 5.57 18.62 -5.66
N PHE A 296 6.80 18.36 -6.12
CA PHE A 296 7.30 18.91 -7.38
C PHE A 296 6.45 18.45 -8.57
N LEU A 297 6.09 17.15 -8.60
CA LEU A 297 5.19 16.59 -9.61
C LEU A 297 3.79 17.22 -9.55
N SER A 298 3.21 17.41 -8.36
CA SER A 298 1.90 18.04 -8.18
C SER A 298 1.90 19.51 -8.63
N ASN A 299 2.96 20.26 -8.30
CA ASN A 299 3.11 21.64 -8.73
C ASN A 299 3.22 21.74 -10.26
N PHE A 300 4.00 20.84 -10.87
CA PHE A 300 4.04 20.73 -12.33
C PHE A 300 2.68 20.38 -12.93
N MET A 301 1.92 19.44 -12.34
CA MET A 301 0.57 19.11 -12.80
C MET A 301 -0.36 20.33 -12.75
N ASN A 302 -0.35 21.09 -11.64
CA ASN A 302 -1.12 22.31 -11.48
C ASN A 302 -0.75 23.36 -12.56
N ALA A 303 0.54 23.66 -12.71
CA ALA A 303 1.02 24.63 -13.69
C ALA A 303 0.74 24.19 -15.14
N TYR A 304 0.91 22.90 -15.45
CA TYR A 304 0.68 22.38 -16.80
C TYR A 304 -0.81 22.33 -17.14
N HIS A 305 -1.67 21.91 -16.22
CA HIS A 305 -3.12 21.89 -16.45
C HIS A 305 -3.73 23.29 -16.56
N ALA A 306 -3.15 24.30 -15.90
CA ALA A 306 -3.55 25.70 -16.07
C ALA A 306 -3.40 26.18 -17.54
N THR A 307 -2.54 25.54 -18.34
CA THR A 307 -2.40 25.84 -19.78
C THR A 307 -3.45 25.14 -20.67
N GLY A 308 -4.36 24.36 -20.10
CA GLY A 308 -5.35 23.56 -20.83
C GLY A 308 -4.79 22.28 -21.47
N ARG A 309 -3.48 22.00 -21.32
CA ARG A 309 -2.81 20.84 -21.93
C ARG A 309 -2.80 19.63 -20.99
N THR A 310 -2.92 18.42 -21.55
CA THR A 310 -2.97 17.15 -20.77
C THR A 310 -2.04 16.05 -21.30
N ARG A 311 -1.48 16.21 -22.51
CA ARG A 311 -0.69 15.14 -23.16
C ARG A 311 0.61 14.81 -22.42
N ALA A 312 1.32 15.81 -21.91
CA ALA A 312 2.59 15.58 -21.24
C ALA A 312 2.44 14.85 -19.90
N THR A 313 1.39 15.15 -19.12
CA THR A 313 1.14 14.47 -17.85
C THR A 313 0.82 12.99 -18.09
N LEU A 314 0.06 12.66 -19.13
CA LEU A 314 -0.18 11.26 -19.54
C LEU A 314 1.11 10.53 -19.97
N ALA A 315 1.97 11.20 -20.74
CA ALA A 315 3.25 10.62 -21.17
C ALA A 315 4.21 10.37 -20.00
N LEU A 316 4.30 11.30 -19.05
CA LEU A 316 5.10 11.15 -17.84
C LEU A 316 4.52 10.07 -16.92
N ARG A 317 3.20 10.01 -16.77
CA ARG A 317 2.51 8.93 -16.05
C ARG A 317 2.88 7.57 -16.62
N LYS A 318 2.77 7.38 -17.95
CA LYS A 318 3.14 6.13 -18.61
C LYS A 318 4.58 5.71 -18.27
N LYS A 319 5.53 6.65 -18.35
CA LYS A 319 6.92 6.41 -17.98
C LYS A 319 7.08 6.00 -16.51
N ALA A 320 6.42 6.70 -15.58
CA ALA A 320 6.48 6.39 -14.15
C ALA A 320 5.98 4.98 -13.85
N PHE A 321 4.91 4.53 -14.53
CA PHE A 321 4.32 3.21 -14.33
C PHE A 321 5.13 2.06 -14.95
N GLN A 322 5.92 2.34 -15.99
CA GLN A 322 6.78 1.37 -16.65
C GLN A 322 8.14 1.19 -15.98
N HIS A 323 8.64 2.20 -15.25
CA HIS A 323 10.02 2.19 -14.76
C HIS A 323 10.21 1.53 -13.39
N SER A 324 9.61 2.08 -12.32
CA SER A 324 9.86 1.58 -10.95
C SER A 324 8.65 1.73 -10.03
N HIS A 325 8.57 0.88 -9.00
CA HIS A 325 7.53 0.99 -7.96
C HIS A 325 7.60 2.33 -7.22
N LYS A 326 8.80 2.84 -6.97
CA LYS A 326 9.04 4.16 -6.34
C LYS A 326 8.47 5.28 -7.21
N ALA A 327 8.81 5.32 -8.50
CA ALA A 327 8.29 6.32 -9.43
C ALA A 327 6.76 6.26 -9.54
N LYS A 328 6.20 5.05 -9.63
CA LYS A 328 4.75 4.82 -9.64
C LYS A 328 4.07 5.36 -8.38
N SER A 329 4.60 5.05 -7.19
CA SER A 329 4.04 5.52 -5.93
C SER A 329 4.10 7.05 -5.80
N LEU A 330 5.22 7.67 -6.15
CA LEU A 330 5.38 9.13 -6.07
C LEU A 330 4.47 9.86 -7.06
N TRP A 331 4.25 9.28 -8.25
CA TRP A 331 3.31 9.82 -9.22
C TRP A 331 1.87 9.76 -8.71
N VAL A 332 1.44 8.61 -8.18
CA VAL A 332 0.07 8.49 -7.64
C VAL A 332 -0.14 9.42 -6.44
N MET A 333 0.87 9.58 -5.58
CA MET A 333 0.84 10.60 -4.52
C MET A 333 0.68 12.01 -5.10
N ALA A 334 1.40 12.36 -6.16
CA ALA A 334 1.27 13.65 -6.81
C ALA A 334 -0.14 13.88 -7.37
N GLU A 335 -0.78 12.84 -7.93
CA GLU A 335 -2.18 12.91 -8.35
C GLU A 335 -3.13 13.14 -7.15
N MET A 336 -2.89 12.48 -6.02
CA MET A 336 -3.66 12.71 -4.79
C MET A 336 -3.49 14.15 -4.29
N LEU A 337 -2.27 14.69 -4.28
CA LEU A 337 -1.98 16.07 -3.91
C LEU A 337 -2.61 17.08 -4.87
N TYR A 338 -2.60 16.79 -6.17
CA TYR A 338 -3.24 17.60 -7.21
C TYR A 338 -4.76 17.74 -6.96
N HIS A 339 -5.45 16.63 -6.67
CA HIS A 339 -6.88 16.67 -6.32
C HIS A 339 -7.15 17.34 -4.97
N ARG A 340 -6.25 17.15 -4.00
CA ARG A 340 -6.32 17.85 -2.71
C ARG A 340 -6.24 19.37 -2.89
N SER A 341 -5.33 19.88 -3.72
CA SER A 341 -5.21 21.34 -3.96
C SER A 341 -6.44 21.94 -4.65
N ARG A 342 -7.23 21.12 -5.33
CA ARG A 342 -8.48 21.52 -6.00
C ARG A 342 -9.72 21.33 -5.12
N ASN A 343 -9.55 20.92 -3.86
CA ASN A 343 -10.64 20.61 -2.95
C ASN A 343 -11.59 19.52 -3.48
N GLU A 344 -11.03 18.48 -4.12
CA GLU A 344 -11.76 17.34 -4.68
C GLU A 344 -11.51 16.06 -3.85
N PRO A 345 -11.98 15.96 -2.59
CA PRO A 345 -11.60 14.86 -1.69
C PRO A 345 -12.07 13.49 -2.19
N GLN A 346 -13.20 13.44 -2.89
CA GLN A 346 -13.74 12.23 -3.50
C GLN A 346 -12.77 11.61 -4.52
N LEU A 347 -12.06 12.44 -5.28
CA LEU A 347 -11.09 11.99 -6.27
C LEU A 347 -9.83 11.43 -5.63
N VAL A 348 -9.38 12.01 -4.52
CA VAL A 348 -8.30 11.45 -3.68
C VAL A 348 -8.64 10.02 -3.26
N LEU A 349 -9.87 9.78 -2.80
CA LEU A 349 -10.33 8.45 -2.40
C LEU A 349 -10.38 7.46 -3.56
N VAL A 350 -10.81 7.90 -4.75
CA VAL A 350 -10.85 7.07 -5.96
C VAL A 350 -9.44 6.69 -6.40
N VAL A 351 -8.54 7.66 -6.50
CA VAL A 351 -7.13 7.43 -6.85
C VAL A 351 -6.50 6.44 -5.85
N PHE A 352 -6.75 6.64 -4.56
CA PHE A 352 -6.21 5.76 -3.52
C PHE A 352 -6.74 4.33 -3.64
N ALA A 353 -8.07 4.14 -3.70
CA ALA A 353 -8.68 2.82 -3.71
C ALA A 353 -8.30 1.99 -4.96
N TYR A 354 -8.04 2.68 -6.07
CA TYR A 354 -7.62 2.05 -7.32
C TYR A 354 -6.16 1.59 -7.28
N HIS A 355 -5.26 2.40 -6.75
CA HIS A 355 -3.82 2.13 -6.81
C HIS A 355 -3.27 1.42 -5.57
N PHE A 356 -3.87 1.60 -4.39
CA PHE A 356 -3.35 1.08 -3.12
C PHE A 356 -4.27 0.05 -2.48
N HIS A 357 -3.67 -0.76 -1.60
CA HIS A 357 -4.44 -1.54 -0.63
C HIS A 357 -5.06 -0.63 0.42
N MET A 358 -6.34 -0.86 0.76
CA MET A 358 -7.08 -0.09 1.77
C MET A 358 -6.76 -0.56 3.19
N ILE A 359 -5.50 -0.41 3.58
CA ILE A 359 -4.96 -0.81 4.89
C ILE A 359 -4.80 0.44 5.74
N GLY A 360 -5.15 0.36 7.03
CA GLY A 360 -5.06 1.51 7.96
C GLY A 360 -6.10 2.61 7.72
N VAL A 361 -7.13 2.36 6.89
CA VAL A 361 -8.17 3.34 6.55
C VAL A 361 -9.59 2.74 6.62
N PRO A 362 -10.64 3.56 6.87
CA PRO A 362 -12.05 3.12 6.92
C PRO A 362 -12.59 2.58 5.57
N ARG A 363 -12.31 1.31 5.28
CA ARG A 363 -12.66 0.66 3.99
C ARG A 363 -14.14 0.78 3.62
N ARG A 364 -15.06 0.52 4.55
CA ARG A 364 -16.51 0.57 4.26
C ARG A 364 -16.92 1.96 3.79
N THR A 365 -16.39 3.00 4.43
CA THR A 365 -16.64 4.39 4.08
C THR A 365 -16.11 4.71 2.69
N ILE A 366 -14.87 4.32 2.38
CA ILE A 366 -14.28 4.51 1.04
C ILE A 366 -15.14 3.82 -0.03
N LEU A 367 -15.50 2.56 0.17
CA LEU A 367 -16.32 1.80 -0.78
C LEU A 367 -17.73 2.39 -0.94
N LYS A 368 -18.35 2.90 0.13
CA LYS A 368 -19.63 3.62 0.06
C LYS A 368 -19.48 4.87 -0.80
N THR A 369 -18.44 5.67 -0.59
CA THR A 369 -18.17 6.88 -1.38
C THR A 369 -17.94 6.53 -2.86
N MET A 370 -17.16 5.49 -3.15
CA MET A 370 -16.95 5.03 -4.53
C MET A 370 -18.27 4.60 -5.21
N ARG A 371 -19.15 3.90 -4.50
CA ARG A 371 -20.48 3.50 -5.01
C ARG A 371 -21.39 4.70 -5.26
N LEU A 372 -21.35 5.70 -4.39
CA LEU A 372 -22.11 6.94 -4.56
C LEU A 372 -21.64 7.70 -5.80
N ILE A 373 -20.32 7.80 -5.99
CA ILE A 373 -19.72 8.40 -7.18
C ILE A 373 -20.13 7.61 -8.43
N SER A 374 -20.09 6.27 -8.40
CA SER A 374 -20.47 5.47 -9.55
C SER A 374 -21.97 5.57 -9.89
N LYS A 375 -22.86 5.66 -8.89
CA LYS A 375 -24.30 5.84 -9.11
C LYS A 375 -24.63 7.21 -9.72
N ARG A 376 -23.95 8.28 -9.28
CA ARG A 376 -24.10 9.63 -9.85
C ARG A 376 -23.67 9.73 -11.33
N ARG A 377 -22.94 8.73 -11.86
CA ARG A 377 -22.55 8.66 -13.28
C ARG A 377 -23.68 8.27 -14.23
N ALA A 378 -24.74 7.61 -13.74
CA ALA A 378 -25.74 6.99 -14.62
C ALA A 378 -26.61 7.99 -15.42
N PRO A 379 -26.82 9.26 -14.99
CA PRO A 379 -27.55 10.23 -15.83
C PRO A 379 -26.83 11.55 -16.16
N LEU A 380 -25.65 11.87 -15.60
CA LEU A 380 -25.02 13.20 -15.70
C LEU A 380 -23.68 13.16 -16.45
N SER A 381 -23.72 12.96 -17.75
CA SER A 381 -22.54 12.92 -18.62
C SER A 381 -21.97 14.31 -18.98
N GLN A 382 -22.56 15.43 -18.52
CA GLN A 382 -22.18 16.77 -19.03
C GLN A 382 -21.58 17.77 -18.03
N ARG A 383 -21.65 17.60 -16.69
CA ARG A 383 -21.18 18.67 -15.76
C ARG A 383 -20.09 18.33 -14.75
N THR A 384 -19.83 17.04 -14.47
CA THR A 384 -18.70 16.63 -13.62
C THR A 384 -17.98 15.46 -14.28
N SER A 385 -17.31 15.72 -15.41
CA SER A 385 -16.50 14.71 -16.06
C SER A 385 -15.25 14.45 -15.22
N LEU A 386 -15.34 13.50 -14.28
CA LEU A 386 -14.17 12.82 -13.73
C LEU A 386 -13.24 12.51 -14.92
N PRO A 387 -11.96 12.93 -14.88
CA PRO A 387 -11.09 12.80 -16.04
C PRO A 387 -11.07 11.36 -16.56
N LYS A 388 -11.28 11.17 -17.88
CA LYS A 388 -11.35 9.84 -18.52
C LYS A 388 -10.14 8.96 -18.18
N HIS A 389 -8.97 9.54 -17.87
CA HIS A 389 -7.76 8.81 -17.48
C HIS A 389 -7.75 8.29 -16.03
N LEU A 390 -8.61 8.80 -15.15
CA LEU A 390 -8.84 8.24 -13.81
C LEU A 390 -9.89 7.12 -13.83
N LEU A 391 -10.71 7.09 -14.88
CA LEU A 391 -11.85 6.18 -15.02
C LEU A 391 -11.56 5.00 -15.94
N ASN A 392 -10.85 5.23 -17.04
CA ASN A 392 -10.36 4.18 -17.91
C ASN A 392 -8.96 3.83 -17.45
N CYS A 393 -8.79 2.56 -17.07
CA CYS A 393 -7.51 1.95 -16.78
C CYS A 393 -6.69 1.93 -18.07
N GLN A 394 -6.12 3.07 -18.49
CA GLN A 394 -5.24 3.10 -19.66
C GLN A 394 -3.97 2.29 -19.41
N TYR A 395 -3.69 1.91 -18.16
CA TYR A 395 -2.53 1.15 -17.76
C TYR A 395 -2.92 -0.01 -16.83
N ASP A 396 -2.61 -1.23 -17.25
CA ASP A 396 -2.78 -2.44 -16.43
C ASP A 396 -1.75 -2.39 -15.29
N ILE A 397 -2.20 -2.07 -14.09
CA ILE A 397 -1.35 -2.17 -12.91
C ILE A 397 -1.32 -3.64 -12.52
N SER A 398 -0.16 -4.27 -12.67
CA SER A 398 0.04 -5.69 -12.33
C SER A 398 -0.26 -5.99 -10.85
N GLU A 399 0.00 -5.04 -9.95
CA GLU A 399 -0.15 -5.20 -8.49
C GLU A 399 -0.50 -3.87 -7.80
N LYS A 400 -1.35 -3.92 -6.79
CA LYS A 400 -1.63 -2.75 -5.95
C LYS A 400 -0.39 -2.33 -5.18
N LEU A 401 -0.20 -1.03 -5.07
CA LEU A 401 0.87 -0.42 -4.31
C LEU A 401 0.57 -0.46 -2.81
N TRP A 402 1.65 -0.38 -2.04
CA TRP A 402 1.55 -0.30 -0.59
C TRP A 402 1.48 1.17 -0.18
N PRO A 403 0.48 1.55 0.63
CA PRO A 403 0.39 2.93 1.07
C PRO A 403 1.54 3.26 2.02
N THR A 404 2.08 4.46 1.87
CA THR A 404 2.94 5.09 2.88
C THR A 404 2.07 5.93 3.83
N PRO A 405 2.59 6.34 5.01
CA PRO A 405 1.84 7.15 5.98
C PRO A 405 1.28 8.44 5.38
N TYR A 406 2.02 9.05 4.46
CA TYR A 406 1.55 10.24 3.75
C TYR A 406 0.32 9.96 2.89
N HIS A 407 0.23 8.78 2.26
CA HIS A 407 -0.92 8.45 1.40
C HIS A 407 -2.17 8.28 2.25
N THR A 408 -2.03 7.53 3.36
CA THR A 408 -3.13 7.28 4.29
C THR A 408 -3.54 8.57 5.01
N ALA A 409 -2.62 9.47 5.37
CA ALA A 409 -2.94 10.78 5.93
C ALA A 409 -3.81 11.63 4.99
N LEU A 410 -3.50 11.65 3.68
CA LEU A 410 -4.34 12.32 2.69
C LEU A 410 -5.72 11.69 2.55
N VAL A 411 -5.81 10.36 2.66
CA VAL A 411 -7.10 9.66 2.66
C VAL A 411 -7.92 10.04 3.88
N TRP A 412 -7.30 10.10 5.06
CA TRP A 412 -7.97 10.54 6.29
C TRP A 412 -8.46 11.98 6.18
N GLU A 413 -7.65 12.88 5.60
CA GLU A 413 -8.09 14.25 5.30
C GLU A 413 -9.31 14.25 4.36
N ALA A 414 -9.23 13.54 3.24
CA ALA A 414 -10.31 13.45 2.28
C ALA A 414 -11.59 12.85 2.89
N LEU A 415 -11.46 11.85 3.77
CA LEU A 415 -12.59 11.24 4.47
C LEU A 415 -13.25 12.24 5.42
N VAL A 416 -12.48 12.92 6.28
CA VAL A 416 -13.01 13.89 7.25
C VAL A 416 -13.80 15.02 6.57
N TRP A 417 -13.37 15.47 5.39
CA TRP A 417 -14.10 16.50 4.65
C TRP A 417 -15.24 15.96 3.77
N SER A 418 -15.33 14.64 3.57
CA SER A 418 -16.38 14.01 2.74
C SER A 418 -17.49 13.35 3.56
N THR A 419 -17.28 13.08 4.84
CA THR A 419 -18.26 12.42 5.70
C THR A 419 -19.15 13.43 6.43
N PRO A 420 -20.39 13.03 6.79
CA PRO A 420 -21.25 13.86 7.60
C PRO A 420 -20.74 13.96 9.04
N GLU A 421 -21.13 15.01 9.73
CA GLU A 421 -20.68 15.29 11.11
C GLU A 421 -20.98 14.15 12.09
N SER A 422 -22.11 13.47 11.93
CA SER A 422 -22.52 12.34 12.77
C SER A 422 -21.48 11.21 12.79
N ASP A 423 -20.69 11.06 11.73
CA ASP A 423 -19.73 9.96 11.58
C ASP A 423 -18.31 10.34 12.04
N HIS A 424 -18.04 11.62 12.33
CA HIS A 424 -16.69 12.11 12.66
C HIS A 424 -16.13 11.47 13.94
N GLU A 425 -16.94 11.34 14.99
CA GLU A 425 -16.49 10.72 16.25
C GLU A 425 -16.19 9.24 16.07
N ARG A 426 -17.04 8.52 15.35
CA ARG A 426 -16.80 7.11 14.99
C ARG A 426 -15.51 6.95 14.19
N MET A 427 -15.27 7.83 13.23
CA MET A 427 -14.05 7.83 12.44
C MET A 427 -12.81 8.13 13.28
N TYR A 428 -12.92 9.07 14.22
CA TYR A 428 -11.82 9.39 15.13
C TYR A 428 -11.49 8.21 16.05
N LYS A 429 -12.50 7.56 16.65
CA LYS A 429 -12.31 6.32 17.42
C LYS A 429 -11.65 5.22 16.59
N TYR A 430 -12.01 5.10 15.30
CA TYR A 430 -11.33 4.18 14.40
C TYR A 430 -9.87 4.57 14.17
N LEU A 431 -9.53 5.85 13.98
CA LEU A 431 -8.14 6.30 13.89
C LEU A 431 -7.34 5.93 15.16
N LEU A 432 -7.92 6.13 16.34
CA LEU A 432 -7.27 5.76 17.62
C LEU A 432 -7.02 4.25 17.70
N SER A 433 -7.97 3.41 17.26
CA SER A 433 -7.76 1.95 17.20
C SER A 433 -6.66 1.53 16.20
N VAL A 434 -6.54 2.25 15.09
CA VAL A 434 -5.49 2.02 14.08
C VAL A 434 -4.12 2.46 14.63
N ALA A 435 -4.05 3.58 15.35
CA ALA A 435 -2.85 4.04 16.03
C ALA A 435 -2.41 3.06 17.12
N ASP A 436 -3.33 2.60 17.97
CA ASP A 436 -3.04 1.58 18.99
C ASP A 436 -2.52 0.28 18.36
N SER A 437 -3.20 -0.20 17.30
CA SER A 437 -2.76 -1.42 16.59
C SER A 437 -1.36 -1.26 15.99
N SER A 438 -1.03 -0.07 15.47
CA SER A 438 0.29 0.27 14.91
C SER A 438 1.37 0.34 16.00
N THR A 439 1.10 1.00 17.12
CA THR A 439 2.08 1.17 18.21
C THR A 439 2.27 -0.11 19.02
N SER A 440 1.16 -0.72 19.44
CA SER A 440 1.15 -1.97 20.22
C SER A 440 1.49 -3.21 19.39
N GLN A 441 1.62 -3.08 18.06
CA GLN A 441 1.88 -4.20 17.13
C GLN A 441 0.86 -5.34 17.30
N LYS A 442 -0.40 -4.98 17.59
CA LYS A 442 -1.53 -5.90 17.75
C LYS A 442 -2.31 -6.05 16.44
N PRO A 443 -2.98 -7.19 16.22
CA PRO A 443 -3.87 -7.35 15.08
C PRO A 443 -4.99 -6.31 15.06
N ILE A 444 -5.33 -5.78 13.88
CA ILE A 444 -6.35 -4.73 13.77
C ILE A 444 -7.74 -5.30 14.03
N PHE A 445 -8.34 -4.94 15.15
CA PHE A 445 -9.77 -5.19 15.35
C PHE A 445 -10.58 -4.11 14.64
N SER A 446 -11.03 -4.41 13.42
CA SER A 446 -12.03 -3.56 12.78
C SER A 446 -13.38 -3.82 13.45
N PRO A 447 -14.05 -2.81 14.06
CA PRO A 447 -15.38 -2.96 14.65
C PRO A 447 -16.45 -3.38 13.61
N ASP A 448 -16.08 -3.33 12.34
CA ASP A 448 -16.91 -3.65 11.19
C ASP A 448 -16.56 -5.01 10.54
N SER A 449 -15.57 -5.76 11.01
CA SER A 449 -15.22 -7.06 10.40
C SER A 449 -16.06 -8.20 10.99
N LYS A 450 -16.94 -8.80 10.17
CA LYS A 450 -17.61 -10.07 10.48
C LYS A 450 -16.73 -11.31 10.22
N PHE A 451 -15.49 -11.12 9.77
CA PHE A 451 -14.57 -12.20 9.43
C PHE A 451 -13.52 -12.38 10.54
N ALA A 452 -13.18 -13.65 10.78
CA ALA A 452 -12.22 -14.25 11.73
C ALA A 452 -11.03 -13.36 12.13
N PRO A 453 -10.39 -13.57 13.31
CA PRO A 453 -9.33 -12.72 13.83
C PRO A 453 -8.29 -12.46 12.75
N SER A 454 -8.19 -11.20 12.35
CA SER A 454 -7.35 -10.81 11.23
C SER A 454 -5.90 -11.02 11.64
N LEU A 455 -5.18 -11.96 11.02
CA LEU A 455 -3.70 -12.02 11.13
C LEU A 455 -3.00 -10.77 10.55
N LEU A 456 -3.79 -9.79 10.09
CA LEU A 456 -3.35 -8.52 9.56
C LEU A 456 -2.88 -7.60 10.69
N GLN A 457 -1.62 -7.21 10.62
CA GLN A 457 -0.94 -6.29 11.52
C GLN A 457 -0.38 -5.12 10.72
N LEU A 458 -0.49 -3.90 11.26
CA LEU A 458 0.06 -2.72 10.60
C LEU A 458 1.56 -2.60 10.84
N PRO A 459 2.31 -2.05 9.87
CA PRO A 459 3.64 -1.52 10.12
C PRO A 459 3.65 -0.59 11.33
N LYS A 460 4.72 -0.61 12.14
CA LYS A 460 4.87 0.23 13.35
C LYS A 460 4.74 1.71 13.03
N ARG A 461 5.25 2.10 11.86
CA ARG A 461 5.23 3.48 11.33
C ARG A 461 4.07 3.73 10.37
N ALA A 462 2.96 2.99 10.48
CA ALA A 462 1.82 3.18 9.56
C ALA A 462 1.04 4.48 9.83
N VAL A 463 1.00 4.91 11.09
CA VAL A 463 0.37 6.16 11.52
C VAL A 463 1.44 7.19 11.86
N ASP A 464 1.17 8.43 11.52
CA ASP A 464 2.03 9.59 11.73
C ASP A 464 1.19 10.80 12.14
N ALA A 465 1.80 11.86 12.66
CA ALA A 465 1.15 13.06 13.15
C ALA A 465 0.22 13.72 12.10
N ALA A 466 0.53 13.58 10.81
CA ALA A 466 -0.31 14.05 9.72
C ALA A 466 -1.72 13.42 9.68
N HIS A 467 -1.92 12.23 10.28
CA HIS A 467 -3.23 11.56 10.34
C HIS A 467 -4.20 12.23 11.30
N PHE A 468 -3.68 12.89 12.34
CA PHE A 468 -4.45 13.59 13.36
C PHE A 468 -4.81 15.01 12.94
N SER A 469 -4.01 15.63 12.05
CA SER A 469 -4.19 17.00 11.57
C SER A 469 -5.60 17.30 11.02
N PRO A 470 -6.25 16.42 10.23
CA PRO A 470 -7.60 16.69 9.73
C PRO A 470 -8.64 16.82 10.85
N PHE A 471 -8.54 16.00 11.91
CA PHE A 471 -9.45 16.04 13.05
C PHE A 471 -9.19 17.26 13.94
N ALA A 472 -7.93 17.60 14.20
CA ALA A 472 -7.57 18.83 14.89
C ALA A 472 -8.09 20.07 14.13
N LYS A 473 -7.89 20.10 12.80
CA LYS A 473 -8.36 21.18 11.92
C LYS A 473 -9.88 21.28 11.88
N LEU A 474 -10.57 20.14 11.86
CA LEU A 474 -12.03 20.07 11.93
C LEU A 474 -12.55 20.71 13.23
N HIS A 475 -11.97 20.35 14.38
CA HIS A 475 -12.37 20.90 15.67
C HIS A 475 -12.05 22.39 15.81
N ALA A 476 -10.86 22.81 15.38
CA ALA A 476 -10.46 24.21 15.39
C ALA A 476 -11.41 25.09 14.55
N LYS A 477 -11.76 24.66 13.33
CA LYS A 477 -12.71 25.37 12.46
C LYS A 477 -14.15 25.42 12.99
N ARG A 478 -14.49 24.60 13.97
CA ARG A 478 -15.83 24.54 14.57
C ARG A 478 -15.91 25.29 15.90
N GLY A 479 -14.90 26.11 16.21
CA GLY A 479 -14.82 26.80 17.50
C GLY A 479 -14.71 25.85 18.68
N ARG A 480 -14.02 24.71 18.53
CA ARG A 480 -13.75 23.74 19.62
C ARG A 480 -12.24 23.56 19.81
N PRO A 481 -11.48 24.61 20.13
CA PRO A 481 -10.02 24.56 20.20
C PRO A 481 -9.51 23.60 21.29
N GLU A 482 -10.24 23.40 22.39
CA GLU A 482 -9.87 22.46 23.46
C GLU A 482 -9.93 21.01 22.97
N ARG A 483 -10.91 20.68 22.11
CA ARG A 483 -10.98 19.37 21.46
C ARG A 483 -9.85 19.20 20.45
N ALA A 484 -9.48 20.25 19.71
CA ALA A 484 -8.33 20.22 18.82
C ALA A 484 -7.02 19.96 19.59
N ALA A 485 -6.83 20.59 20.75
CA ALA A 485 -5.72 20.29 21.65
C ALA A 485 -5.81 18.86 22.23
N GLY A 486 -7.01 18.38 22.53
CA GLY A 486 -7.27 16.99 22.92
C GLY A 486 -6.78 15.98 21.88
N VAL A 487 -6.98 16.27 20.59
CA VAL A 487 -6.46 15.43 19.49
C VAL A 487 -4.93 15.34 19.53
N LEU A 488 -4.22 16.43 19.85
CA LEU A 488 -2.76 16.41 19.99
C LEU A 488 -2.31 15.63 21.23
N ARG A 489 -3.05 15.72 22.35
CA ARG A 489 -2.79 14.90 23.54
C ARG A 489 -2.92 13.42 23.23
N ASP A 490 -3.98 13.03 22.53
CA ASP A 490 -4.18 11.64 22.14
C ASP A 490 -3.09 11.16 21.18
N MET A 491 -2.63 12.01 20.26
CA MET A 491 -1.48 11.71 19.41
C MET A 491 -0.19 11.47 20.22
N MET A 492 0.11 12.31 21.22
CA MET A 492 1.26 12.14 22.11
C MET A 492 1.18 10.85 22.94
N LYS A 493 -0.01 10.40 23.35
CA LYS A 493 -0.19 9.12 24.05
C LYS A 493 0.28 7.92 23.22
N PHE A 494 0.28 8.01 21.88
CA PHE A 494 0.79 6.97 21.00
C PHE A 494 2.29 7.11 20.67
N GLY A 495 3.00 8.00 21.35
CA GLY A 495 4.42 8.28 21.11
C GLY A 495 4.68 9.10 19.84
N LEU A 496 3.67 9.78 19.31
CA LEU A 496 3.80 10.63 18.13
C LEU A 496 3.96 12.10 18.57
N SER A 497 5.05 12.73 18.14
CA SER A 497 5.33 14.14 18.46
C SER A 497 4.61 15.09 17.50
N PRO A 498 3.78 16.04 17.99
CA PRO A 498 3.19 17.06 17.14
C PRO A 498 4.27 17.97 16.57
N GLY A 499 4.25 18.16 15.24
CA GLY A 499 5.10 19.14 14.58
C GLY A 499 4.50 20.55 14.58
N VAL A 500 5.23 21.49 14.00
CA VAL A 500 4.82 22.90 13.85
C VAL A 500 3.46 23.01 13.14
N VAL A 501 3.20 22.16 12.15
CA VAL A 501 1.92 22.15 11.43
C VAL A 501 0.75 21.82 12.38
N GLN A 502 0.89 20.80 13.23
CA GLN A 502 -0.17 20.40 14.17
C GLN A 502 -0.43 21.48 15.22
N TRP A 503 0.63 22.05 15.79
CA TRP A 503 0.51 23.15 16.74
C TRP A 503 -0.07 24.42 16.11
N SER A 504 0.29 24.73 14.85
CA SER A 504 -0.28 25.88 14.12
C SER A 504 -1.80 25.80 13.97
N ILE A 505 -2.34 24.59 13.81
CA ILE A 505 -3.78 24.36 13.70
C ILE A 505 -4.48 24.68 15.03
N VAL A 506 -3.90 24.23 16.15
CA VAL A 506 -4.46 24.45 17.49
C VAL A 506 -4.31 25.91 17.92
N ALA A 507 -3.14 26.50 17.73
CA ALA A 507 -2.87 27.91 18.04
C ALA A 507 -3.83 28.83 17.28
N ARG A 508 -4.04 28.58 15.98
CA ARG A 508 -5.05 29.31 15.20
C ARG A 508 -6.46 29.13 15.78
N GLY A 509 -6.84 27.92 16.17
CA GLY A 509 -8.15 27.65 16.76
C GLY A 509 -8.40 28.47 18.04
N PHE A 510 -7.40 28.56 18.93
CA PHE A 510 -7.46 29.40 20.12
C PHE A 510 -7.47 30.89 19.77
N ALA A 511 -6.69 31.33 18.79
CA ALA A 511 -6.67 32.72 18.34
C ALA A 511 -7.99 33.17 17.71
N GLU A 512 -8.71 32.27 17.04
CA GLU A 512 -9.95 32.57 16.29
C GLU A 512 -11.22 32.43 17.15
N TYR A 513 -11.26 31.47 18.09
CA TYR A 513 -12.49 31.12 18.83
C TYR A 513 -12.30 30.89 20.34
N GLY A 514 -11.06 30.93 20.85
CA GLY A 514 -10.74 30.58 22.23
C GLY A 514 -10.01 31.70 22.97
N ASP A 515 -9.18 31.31 23.94
CA ASP A 515 -8.36 32.24 24.71
C ASP A 515 -7.10 32.67 23.89
N PRO A 516 -6.95 33.96 23.56
CA PRO A 516 -5.80 34.44 22.81
C PRO A 516 -4.47 34.26 23.57
N ALA A 517 -4.48 34.26 24.91
CA ALA A 517 -3.29 34.04 25.71
C ALA A 517 -2.71 32.63 25.51
N VAL A 518 -3.58 31.62 25.36
CA VAL A 518 -3.18 30.25 25.05
C VAL A 518 -2.56 30.14 23.65
N ALA A 519 -3.07 30.89 22.68
CA ALA A 519 -2.47 30.92 21.34
C ALA A 519 -1.05 31.50 21.36
N VAL A 520 -0.84 32.58 22.13
CA VAL A 520 0.50 33.17 22.33
C VAL A 520 1.43 32.23 23.10
N SER A 521 0.93 31.56 24.15
CA SER A 521 1.77 30.63 24.93
C SER A 521 2.25 29.44 24.10
N ILE A 522 1.42 28.94 23.17
CA ILE A 522 1.82 27.90 22.21
C ILE A 522 2.96 28.41 21.30
N ILE A 523 2.87 29.64 20.80
CA ILE A 523 3.93 30.23 19.98
C ILE A 523 5.21 30.37 20.78
N ASN A 524 5.17 30.97 21.97
CA ASN A 524 6.34 31.18 22.82
C ASN A 524 7.06 29.85 23.10
N ARG A 525 6.31 28.79 23.42
CA ARG A 525 6.88 27.47 23.64
C ARG A 525 7.60 26.93 22.40
N LEU A 526 7.02 27.08 21.21
CA LEU A 526 7.67 26.64 19.97
C LEU A 526 8.92 27.48 19.65
N GLU A 527 8.93 28.75 20.02
CA GLU A 527 10.10 29.63 19.92
C GLU A 527 11.24 29.18 20.84
N GLU A 528 10.93 28.81 22.08
CA GLU A 528 11.88 28.29 23.07
C GLU A 528 12.46 26.92 22.67
N ASP A 529 11.60 26.00 22.23
CA ASP A 529 12.00 24.67 21.77
C ASP A 529 12.95 24.76 20.55
N ASN A 530 12.70 25.69 19.62
CA ASN A 530 13.59 25.92 18.48
C ASN A 530 14.93 26.55 18.90
N GLY A 531 14.92 27.53 19.81
CA GLY A 531 16.14 28.20 20.27
C GLY A 531 17.11 27.27 21.02
N SER A 532 16.60 26.18 21.59
CA SER A 532 17.40 25.16 22.27
C SER A 532 18.12 24.21 21.30
N GLN A 533 17.52 23.92 20.14
CA GLN A 533 18.13 23.08 19.10
C GLN A 533 19.27 23.79 18.36
N ASP A 534 19.15 25.11 18.13
CA ASP A 534 20.18 25.91 17.46
C ASP A 534 21.48 26.02 18.30
N ARG A 535 21.41 25.86 19.63
CA ARG A 535 22.57 25.95 20.54
C ARG A 535 23.33 24.63 20.70
N ALA A 536 22.70 23.47 20.45
CA ALA A 536 23.33 22.16 20.59
C ALA A 536 24.13 21.72 19.34
N GLY A 537 24.09 22.48 18.24
CA GLY A 537 24.70 22.14 16.95
C GLY A 537 25.95 22.92 16.56
N VAL A 538 26.60 23.66 17.48
CA VAL A 538 27.77 24.50 17.12
C VAL A 538 29.07 23.71 17.30
N SER A 539 29.41 22.91 16.30
CA SER A 539 30.79 22.50 15.95
C SER A 539 30.80 21.97 14.52
N GLY A 540 30.91 22.87 13.54
CA GLY A 540 30.99 22.52 12.12
C GLY A 540 30.72 23.71 11.22
N ASP A 541 31.79 24.31 10.73
CA ASP A 541 31.83 25.47 9.84
C ASP A 541 31.25 25.13 8.45
N HIS A 542 29.98 25.45 8.19
CA HIS A 542 29.41 25.53 6.84
C HIS A 542 28.25 26.53 6.77
N ALA A 543 28.39 27.50 5.88
CA ALA A 543 27.46 28.58 5.58
C ALA A 543 26.20 28.14 4.81
N ASP A 544 25.49 27.13 5.31
CA ASP A 544 24.17 26.74 4.84
C ASP A 544 23.20 26.85 6.03
N ARG A 545 22.74 28.08 6.29
CA ARG A 545 21.73 28.36 7.33
C ARG A 545 20.48 27.57 6.97
N THR A 546 20.31 26.40 7.58
CA THR A 546 19.05 25.67 7.56
C THR A 546 17.96 26.62 8.06
N PRO A 547 16.86 26.83 7.30
CA PRO A 547 15.81 27.74 7.73
C PRO A 547 15.22 27.24 9.05
N SER A 548 15.04 28.17 10.01
CA SER A 548 14.45 27.93 11.33
C SER A 548 13.24 26.97 11.22
N ILE A 549 13.16 25.98 12.12
CA ILE A 549 12.10 24.95 12.13
C ILE A 549 10.70 25.61 12.26
N LEU A 550 10.66 26.84 12.78
CA LEU A 550 9.49 27.71 12.76
C LEU A 550 9.25 28.33 11.38
N ASP A 551 8.22 27.82 10.71
CA ASP A 551 7.72 28.38 9.45
C ASP A 551 6.94 29.69 9.69
N ILE A 552 7.20 30.73 8.89
CA ILE A 552 6.40 31.97 8.81
C ILE A 552 4.90 31.68 8.60
N GLY A 553 4.58 30.52 8.02
CA GLY A 553 3.22 29.99 7.93
C GLY A 553 2.50 29.82 9.28
N LEU A 554 3.20 29.50 10.37
CA LEU A 554 2.63 29.42 11.73
C LEU A 554 2.09 30.79 12.16
N TYR A 555 2.95 31.80 12.13
CA TYR A 555 2.59 33.16 12.53
C TYR A 555 1.50 33.73 11.65
N THR A 556 1.56 33.49 10.33
CA THR A 556 0.52 33.89 9.39
C THR A 556 -0.84 33.28 9.73
N ASN A 557 -0.87 32.00 10.10
CA ASN A 557 -2.12 31.33 10.48
C ASN A 557 -2.71 31.87 11.80
N VAL A 558 -1.86 32.14 12.79
CA VAL A 558 -2.30 32.69 14.09
C VAL A 558 -2.73 34.15 13.94
N LEU A 559 -1.99 34.96 13.19
CA LEU A 559 -2.36 36.33 12.82
C LEU A 559 -3.76 36.37 12.21
N ARG A 560 -4.03 35.50 11.23
CA ARG A 560 -5.37 35.39 10.63
C ARG A 560 -6.43 35.05 11.66
N GLY A 561 -6.13 34.17 12.62
CA GLY A 561 -7.03 33.85 13.73
C GLY A 561 -7.38 35.08 14.56
N PHE A 562 -6.39 35.83 15.04
CA PHE A 562 -6.62 37.04 15.84
C PHE A 562 -7.37 38.13 15.08
N VAL A 563 -7.07 38.32 13.80
CA VAL A 563 -7.79 39.30 12.97
C VAL A 563 -9.27 38.90 12.82
N LEU A 564 -9.56 37.61 12.63
CA LEU A 564 -10.95 37.12 12.56
C LEU A 564 -11.68 37.25 13.91
N ALA A 565 -11.00 37.06 15.02
CA ALA A 565 -11.53 37.27 16.38
C ALA A 565 -11.58 38.76 16.80
N ARG A 566 -11.08 39.69 15.96
CA ARG A 566 -10.94 41.12 16.25
C ARG A 566 -10.05 41.45 17.47
N CYS A 567 -9.06 40.61 17.76
CA CYS A 567 -8.07 40.84 18.83
C CYS A 567 -6.88 41.64 18.31
N LEU A 568 -7.03 42.97 18.23
CA LEU A 568 -6.05 43.84 17.56
C LEU A 568 -4.65 43.81 18.20
N GLU A 569 -4.56 43.92 19.52
CA GLU A 569 -3.26 43.98 20.24
C GLU A 569 -2.40 42.74 19.96
N HIS A 570 -3.01 41.56 20.04
CA HIS A 570 -2.35 40.29 19.80
C HIS A 570 -1.96 40.14 18.33
N ALA A 571 -2.80 40.60 17.39
CA ALA A 571 -2.48 40.59 15.97
C ALA A 571 -1.27 41.50 15.64
N GLN A 572 -1.19 42.68 16.26
CA GLN A 572 -0.05 43.58 16.10
C GLN A 572 1.24 43.01 16.72
N ASP A 573 1.15 42.29 17.85
CA ASP A 573 2.29 41.56 18.40
C ASP A 573 2.83 40.51 17.42
N ILE A 574 1.94 39.69 16.84
CA ILE A 574 2.34 38.70 15.85
C ILE A 574 2.93 39.34 14.60
N GLU A 575 2.38 40.45 14.10
CA GLU A 575 3.01 41.19 13.00
C GLU A 575 4.43 41.65 13.36
N ARG A 576 4.64 42.24 14.54
CA ARG A 576 5.96 42.67 15.01
C ARG A 576 6.94 41.50 15.01
N ARG A 577 6.53 40.33 15.53
CA ARG A 577 7.35 39.10 15.50
C ARG A 577 7.66 38.63 14.09
N ILE A 578 6.70 38.66 13.16
CA ILE A 578 6.94 38.29 11.76
C ILE A 578 8.04 39.17 11.15
N ARG A 579 7.94 40.49 11.32
CA ARG A 579 8.91 41.44 10.76
C ARG A 579 10.28 41.33 11.44
N GLN A 580 10.33 41.22 12.76
CA GLN A 580 11.59 41.17 13.51
C GLN A 580 12.34 39.86 13.30
N ARG A 581 11.64 38.72 13.36
CA ARG A 581 12.28 37.40 13.35
C ARG A 581 12.62 36.91 11.95
N PHE A 582 11.75 37.16 10.97
CA PHE A 582 11.93 36.68 9.60
C PHE A 582 12.46 37.75 8.65
N GLN A 583 12.61 39.00 9.11
CA GLN A 583 12.96 40.15 8.26
C GLN A 583 12.03 40.25 7.04
N TYR A 584 10.76 39.86 7.24
CA TYR A 584 9.80 39.67 6.15
C TYR A 584 9.56 40.96 5.37
N ILE A 585 9.70 40.88 4.05
CA ILE A 585 9.43 41.97 3.12
C ILE A 585 8.08 41.70 2.43
N ASP A 586 7.22 42.72 2.42
CA ASP A 586 5.90 42.65 1.78
C ASP A 586 6.05 42.23 0.30
N GLY A 587 5.24 41.25 -0.14
CA GLY A 587 5.27 40.70 -1.50
C GLY A 587 6.01 39.37 -1.67
N GLU A 588 6.77 38.91 -0.67
CA GLU A 588 7.45 37.61 -0.72
C GLU A 588 6.48 36.42 -0.61
N LEU A 589 5.46 36.54 0.24
CA LEU A 589 4.51 35.47 0.52
C LEU A 589 3.08 35.99 0.51
N ARG A 590 2.38 35.70 -0.60
CA ARG A 590 0.97 36.09 -0.81
C ARG A 590 0.05 35.80 0.38
N ALA A 591 0.22 34.66 1.05
CA ALA A 591 -0.62 34.29 2.19
C ALA A 591 -0.40 35.22 3.40
N THR A 592 0.84 35.62 3.65
CA THR A 592 1.23 36.56 4.71
C THR A 592 0.75 37.96 4.36
N ASP A 593 0.95 38.40 3.12
CA ASP A 593 0.48 39.70 2.63
C ASP A 593 -1.04 39.85 2.76
N ASP A 594 -1.79 38.80 2.40
CA ASP A 594 -3.24 38.78 2.56
C ASP A 594 -3.65 38.89 4.04
N ALA A 595 -2.91 38.27 4.96
CA ALA A 595 -3.17 38.37 6.41
C ALA A 595 -2.88 39.78 6.95
N LEU A 596 -1.75 40.37 6.57
CA LEU A 596 -1.37 41.73 6.94
C LEU A 596 -2.35 42.76 6.36
N ARG A 597 -2.83 42.57 5.13
CA ARG A 597 -3.87 43.40 4.54
C ARG A 597 -5.18 43.36 5.35
N LEU A 598 -5.57 42.18 5.82
CA LEU A 598 -6.74 42.03 6.69
C LEU A 598 -6.54 42.77 8.03
N LEU A 599 -5.34 42.69 8.62
CA LEU A 599 -5.00 43.44 9.84
C LEU A 599 -5.13 44.95 9.62
N ARG A 600 -4.55 45.50 8.54
CA ARG A 600 -4.68 46.94 8.21
C ARG A 600 -6.12 47.39 8.02
N ASN A 601 -6.97 46.54 7.43
CA ASN A 601 -8.39 46.84 7.30
C ASN A 601 -9.10 46.88 8.67
N LEU A 602 -8.76 45.95 9.58
CA LEU A 602 -9.30 45.92 10.94
C LEU A 602 -8.87 47.16 11.74
N GLU A 603 -7.59 47.57 11.64
CA GLU A 603 -7.07 48.79 12.29
C GLU A 603 -7.86 50.02 11.89
N ARG A 604 -8.16 50.18 10.59
CA ARG A 604 -8.98 51.29 10.09
C ARG A 604 -10.41 51.24 10.62
N GLN A 605 -11.00 50.05 10.75
CA GLN A 605 -12.36 49.87 11.27
C GLN A 605 -12.49 50.14 12.77
N MET A 606 -11.43 49.93 13.55
CA MET A 606 -11.43 50.20 15.00
C MET A 606 -11.03 51.63 15.34
N ALA A 607 -10.36 52.33 14.41
CA ALA A 607 -10.01 53.75 14.54
C ALA A 607 -11.13 54.70 14.09
N SER A 608 -12.08 54.21 13.29
CA SER A 608 -13.33 54.88 12.92
C SER A 608 -14.43 54.60 13.94
#